data_AF-A0A1W6N145-F1
#
_entry.id   AF-A0A1W6N145-F1
#
_cell.length_a   1.000
_cell.length_b   1.000
_cell.length_c   1.000
_cell.angle_alpha   90.00
_cell.angle_beta   90.00
_cell.angle_gamma   90.00
#
_symmetry.space_group_name_H-M   'P 1'
#
loop_
_entity.id
_entity.type
_entity.pdbx_description
1 polymer ?
#
loop_
_entity_poly.entity_id
_entity_poly.type
_entity_poly.pdbx_seq_one_letter_code
_entity_poly.pdbx_strand_id
1 'polypeptide(L)' 'MNLGTQPSARHRALLSSYLLSLWRGPKIVRRMIVADIGIWLDLGLPAQASDLLLVLRQFLSDYPESRFE' A
#
# COMPACT_ATOMS: atom_id res chain seq x y z
N MET A 1 18.66 3.10 -2.52
CA MET A 1 18.03 1.95 -1.83
C MET A 1 18.00 2.23 -0.34
N ASN A 2 16.83 2.43 0.27
CA ASN A 2 16.73 2.53 1.73
C ASN A 2 15.81 1.40 2.23
N LEU A 3 16.42 0.34 2.77
CA LEU A 3 15.79 -0.93 3.15
C LEU A 3 15.35 -0.97 4.62
N GLY A 4 15.04 0.17 5.26
CA GLY A 4 14.87 0.23 6.72
C GLY A 4 13.83 1.19 7.29
N THR A 5 13.01 1.85 6.47
CA THR A 5 12.05 2.83 7.02
C THR A 5 10.86 2.14 7.68
N GLN A 6 10.79 2.19 9.01
CA GLN A 6 9.64 1.72 9.78
C GLN A 6 8.38 2.53 9.41
N PRO A 7 7.20 1.90 9.28
CA PRO A 7 5.95 2.62 9.03
C PRO A 7 5.67 3.66 10.13
N SER A 8 5.57 4.93 9.73
CA SER A 8 5.11 6.02 10.61
C SER A 8 3.60 5.92 10.90
N ALA A 9 3.10 6.77 11.82
CA ALA A 9 1.66 6.86 12.12
C ALA A 9 0.81 7.17 10.87
N ARG A 10 1.34 7.98 9.94
CA ARG A 10 0.70 8.28 8.65
C ARG A 10 0.53 7.02 7.80
N HIS A 11 1.55 6.18 7.71
CA HIS A 11 1.48 4.92 6.96
C HIS A 11 0.44 3.96 7.55
N ARG A 12 0.36 3.88 8.89
CA ARG A 12 -0.67 3.08 9.55
C ARG A 12 -2.08 3.60 9.27
N ALA A 13 -2.28 4.91 9.31
CA ALA A 13 -3.58 5.50 8.98
C ALA A 13 -3.98 5.25 7.51
N LEU A 14 -3.02 5.37 6.57
CA LEU A 14 -3.24 5.02 5.17
C LEU A 14 -3.59 3.54 5.01
N LEU A 15 -2.87 2.63 5.69
CA LEU A 15 -3.21 1.21 5.66
C LEU A 15 -4.64 0.98 6.18
N SER A 16 -5.03 1.61 7.29
CA SER A 16 -6.38 1.50 7.84
C SER A 16 -7.47 1.92 6.86
N SER A 17 -7.25 2.93 6.01
CA SER A 17 -8.25 3.32 5.00
C SER A 17 -8.43 2.26 3.92
N TYR A 18 -7.36 1.59 3.49
CA TYR A 18 -7.45 0.46 2.56
C TYR A 18 -8.15 -0.75 3.19
N LEU A 19 -7.91 -1.01 4.48
CA LEU A 19 -8.54 -2.12 5.20
C LEU A 19 -10.06 -1.97 5.35
N LEU A 20 -10.63 -0.77 5.20
CA LEU A 20 -12.09 -0.59 5.09
C LEU A 20 -12.68 -1.32 3.86
N SER A 21 -11.86 -1.59 2.85
CA SER A 21 -12.26 -2.35 1.65
C SER A 21 -11.94 -3.85 1.74
N LEU A 22 -11.48 -4.35 2.90
CA LEU A 22 -11.04 -5.74 3.06
C LEU A 22 -12.16 -6.76 2.79
N TRP A 23 -13.42 -6.38 2.99
CA TRP A 23 -14.58 -7.21 2.66
C TRP A 23 -14.66 -7.60 1.16
N ARG A 24 -13.96 -6.85 0.28
CA ARG A 24 -13.83 -7.18 -1.15
C ARG A 24 -12.76 -8.25 -1.42
N GLY A 25 -12.01 -8.65 -0.40
CA GLY A 25 -10.92 -9.61 -0.49
C GLY A 25 -9.54 -8.96 -0.57
N PRO A 26 -8.51 -9.57 0.06
CA PRO A 26 -7.15 -9.00 0.11
C PRO A 26 -6.52 -8.72 -1.25
N LYS A 27 -6.80 -9.56 -2.26
CA LYS A 27 -6.31 -9.37 -3.64
C LYS A 27 -6.86 -8.09 -4.28
N ILE A 28 -8.12 -7.76 -4.02
CA ILE A 28 -8.73 -6.52 -4.53
C ILE A 28 -8.10 -5.31 -3.84
N VAL A 29 -7.91 -5.36 -2.52
CA VAL A 29 -7.24 -4.28 -1.77
C VAL A 29 -5.80 -4.05 -2.25
N ARG A 30 -5.03 -5.12 -2.49
CA ARG A 30 -3.70 -5.02 -3.12
C ARG A 30 -3.75 -4.26 -4.44
N ARG A 31 -4.68 -4.62 -5.33
CA ARG A 31 -4.83 -3.98 -6.64
C ARG A 31 -5.18 -2.49 -6.50
N MET A 32 -6.00 -2.11 -5.51
CA MET A 32 -6.29 -0.71 -5.21
C MET A 32 -5.02 0.06 -4.81
N ILE A 33 -4.23 -0.49 -3.88
CA ILE A 33 -2.97 0.16 -3.45
C ILE A 33 -2.01 0.33 -4.63
N VAL A 34 -1.85 -0.70 -5.46
CA VAL A 34 -0.98 -0.65 -6.65
C VAL A 34 -1.47 0.36 -7.68
N ALA A 35 -2.78 0.44 -7.92
CA ALA A 35 -3.35 1.43 -8.82
C ALA A 35 -3.08 2.86 -8.34
N ASP A 36 -3.28 3.12 -7.04
CA ASP A 36 -3.04 4.44 -6.46
C ASP A 36 -1.55 4.83 -6.52
N ILE A 37 -0.62 3.88 -6.36
CA ILE A 37 0.82 4.14 -6.60
C ILE A 37 1.04 4.67 -8.02
N GLY A 38 0.45 4.02 -9.03
CA GLY A 38 0.53 4.46 -10.42
C GLY A 38 -0.03 5.86 -10.61
N ILE A 39 -1.22 6.13 -10.07
CA ILE A 39 -1.87 7.45 -10.13
C ILE A 39 -0.96 8.54 -9.53
N TRP A 40 -0.33 8.30 -8.38
CA TRP A 40 0.58 9.29 -7.79
C TRP A 40 1.83 9.53 -8.64
N LEU A 41 2.37 8.49 -9.28
CA LEU A 41 3.50 8.64 -10.19
C LEU A 41 3.10 9.44 -11.44
N ASP A 42 1.94 9.16 -12.02
CA ASP A 42 1.42 9.87 -13.20
C ASP A 42 1.14 11.36 -12.91
N LEU A 43 0.77 11.67 -11.67
CA LEU A 43 0.59 13.05 -11.18
C LEU A 43 1.91 13.76 -10.83
N GLY A 44 3.07 13.11 -10.97
CA GLY A 44 4.37 13.70 -10.62
C GLY A 44 4.59 13.83 -9.11
N LEU A 45 3.96 12.98 -8.31
CA LEU A 45 3.98 13.01 -6.84
C LEU A 45 4.69 11.78 -6.24
N PRO A 46 6.03 11.66 -6.42
CA PRO A 46 6.78 10.45 -6.07
C PRO A 46 6.89 10.19 -4.55
N ALA A 47 6.74 11.23 -3.72
CA ALA A 47 6.75 11.06 -2.27
C ALA A 47 5.51 10.29 -1.79
N GLN A 48 4.34 10.58 -2.36
CA GLN A 48 3.08 9.89 -2.08
C GLN A 48 3.12 8.45 -2.59
N ALA A 49 3.66 8.23 -3.79
CA ALA A 49 3.90 6.88 -4.29
C ALA A 49 4.82 6.08 -3.35
N SER A 50 5.87 6.73 -2.81
CA SER A 50 6.80 6.10 -1.86
C SER A 50 6.14 5.73 -0.53
N ASP A 51 5.27 6.60 0.00
CA ASP A 51 4.46 6.28 1.18
C ASP A 51 3.60 5.04 0.93
N LEU A 52 2.95 4.95 -0.24
CA LEU A 52 2.13 3.80 -0.60
C LEU A 52 2.92 2.52 -0.83
N LEU A 53 4.21 2.59 -1.22
CA LEU A 53 5.07 1.41 -1.26
C LEU A 53 5.32 0.83 0.14
N LEU A 54 5.45 1.69 1.16
CA LEU A 54 5.56 1.23 2.55
C LEU A 54 4.24 0.63 3.06
N VAL A 55 3.11 1.23 2.68
CA VAL A 55 1.77 0.67 2.96
C VAL A 55 1.58 -0.68 2.28
N LEU A 56 1.96 -0.81 1.01
CA LEU A 56 1.88 -2.07 0.26
C LEU A 56 2.75 -3.15 0.92
N ARG A 57 3.98 -2.81 1.32
CA ARG A 57 4.86 -3.75 2.02
C ARG A 57 4.23 -4.26 3.31
N GLN A 58 3.64 -3.37 4.12
CA GLN A 58 2.98 -3.74 5.36
C GLN A 58 1.75 -4.62 5.06
N PHE A 59 0.90 -4.22 4.11
CA PHE A 59 -0.27 -5.00 3.70
C PHE A 59 0.11 -6.42 3.25
N LEU A 60 1.15 -6.57 2.41
CA LEU A 60 1.63 -7.87 1.97
C LEU A 60 2.28 -8.69 3.09
N SER A 61 2.72 -8.06 4.19
CA SER A 61 3.17 -8.75 5.39
C SER A 61 1.99 -9.36 6.15
N ASP A 62 0.90 -8.60 6.27
CA ASP A 62 -0.29 -8.97 7.05
C ASP A 62 -1.22 -9.93 6.29
N TYR A 63 -1.22 -9.88 4.95
CA TYR A 63 -2.03 -10.71 4.06
C TYR A 63 -1.16 -11.45 3.02
N PRO A 64 -0.39 -12.48 3.41
CA PRO A 64 0.55 -13.17 2.50
C PRO A 64 -0.10 -13.79 1.26
N GLU A 65 -1.37 -14.20 1.33
CA GLU A 65 -2.18 -14.72 0.22
C GLU A 65 -2.38 -13.71 -0.91
N SER A 66 -2.18 -12.43 -0.62
CA SER A 66 -2.21 -11.36 -1.61
C SER A 66 -0.87 -11.18 -2.33
N ARG A 67 0.22 -11.87 -1.97
CA ARG A 67 1.51 -11.74 -2.69
C ARG A 67 1.48 -12.34 -4.10
N PHE A 68 0.60 -13.29 -4.34
CA PHE A 68 0.58 -14.08 -5.56
C PHE A 68 -0.78 -13.98 -6.25
N GLU A 69 -0.73 -13.78 -7.56
CA GLU A 69 -1.76 -14.21 -8.51
C GLU A 69 -1.12 -15.05 -9.59
#